data_AF-A0A2R6NHF5-F1
#
_entry.id   AF-A0A2R6NHF5-F1
#
_cell.length_a   1.000
_cell.length_b   1.000
_cell.length_c   1.000
_cell.angle_alpha   90.00
_cell.angle_beta   90.00
_cell.angle_gamma   90.00
#
_symmetry.space_group_name_H-M   'P 1'
#
loop_
_entity.id
_entity.type
_entity.pdbx_description
1 polymer ?
#
loop_
_entity_poly.entity_id
_entity_poly.type
_entity_poly.pdbx_seq_one_letter_code
_entity_poly.pdbx_strand_id
1 'polypeptide(L)'
;MSSNIKVWFITGTPSNNASLRADVSETHTSWRVFLGTSSGFGLHLVKIVLARGDKVIASARSVDKIRHLESPTCKILQLDVTDDCQTLDERAKQALDMWGRVDVLVNNAGFGAPGIAEEAGASGFAKQFDANFFGVVNVTNAFLPYLRSAKSGVIVMMGSRHAWKSQFP
;
A
#
# COMPACT_ATOMS: atom_id res chain seq x y z
N MET A 1 1.88 26.15 -5.98
CA MET A 1 2.31 25.18 -7.02
C MET A 1 1.53 23.90 -6.81
N SER A 2 0.57 23.58 -7.68
CA SER A 2 -0.29 22.40 -7.50
C SER A 2 0.50 21.12 -7.82
N SER A 3 0.71 20.25 -6.84
CA SER A 3 1.23 18.90 -7.06
C SER A 3 0.09 17.99 -7.54
N ASN A 4 0.22 17.34 -8.70
CA ASN A 4 -0.77 16.39 -9.23
C ASN A 4 -0.70 15.02 -8.53
N ILE A 5 -0.71 15.01 -7.19
CA ILE A 5 -0.78 13.79 -6.39
C ILE A 5 -2.26 13.46 -6.17
N LYS A 6 -2.68 12.26 -6.56
CA LYS A 6 -4.05 11.77 -6.35
C LYS A 6 -4.07 10.82 -5.16
N VAL A 7 -5.04 10.99 -4.26
CA VAL A 7 -5.27 10.07 -3.14
C VAL A 7 -6.56 9.30 -3.38
N TRP A 8 -6.49 7.97 -3.36
CA TRP A 8 -7.62 7.06 -3.54
C TRP A 8 -7.88 6.27 -2.27
N PHE A 9 -9.13 6.17 -1.88
CA PHE A 9 -9.58 5.33 -0.78
C PHE A 9 -10.35 4.15 -1.33
N ILE A 10 -9.95 2.93 -0.99
CA ILE A 10 -10.66 1.71 -1.38
C ILE A 10 -11.42 1.19 -0.15
N THR A 11 -12.75 1.34 -0.16
CA THR A 11 -13.68 0.76 0.82
C THR A 11 -14.61 -0.22 0.10
N GLY A 12 -14.99 -1.33 0.75
CA GLY A 12 -15.53 -2.52 0.07
C GLY A 12 -16.86 -2.38 -0.68
N THR A 13 -17.09 -3.38 -1.56
CA THR A 13 -18.14 -3.59 -2.59
C THR A 13 -18.42 -2.40 -3.50
N PRO A 14 -18.15 -2.53 -4.82
CA PRO A 14 -18.52 -1.49 -5.77
C PRO A 14 -20.03 -1.33 -5.76
N SER A 15 -20.52 -0.11 -5.51
CA SER A 15 -21.83 0.24 -6.01
C SER A 15 -21.80 0.09 -7.53
N ASN A 16 -22.89 -0.42 -8.10
CA ASN A 16 -22.98 -0.98 -9.45
C ASN A 16 -22.74 0.02 -10.62
N ASN A 17 -22.07 1.16 -10.37
CA ASN A 17 -21.89 2.28 -11.31
C ASN A 17 -20.45 2.80 -11.41
N ALA A 18 -19.45 2.09 -10.91
CA ALA A 18 -18.06 2.37 -11.26
C ALA A 18 -17.62 1.41 -12.37
N SER A 19 -18.00 1.70 -13.62
CA SER A 19 -17.32 1.10 -14.76
C SER A 19 -15.86 1.55 -14.70
N LEU A 20 -15.00 0.71 -14.13
CA LEU A 20 -13.55 0.80 -14.31
C LEU A 20 -13.28 0.48 -15.78
N ARG A 21 -13.53 1.46 -16.66
CA ARG A 21 -12.95 1.47 -17.99
C ARG A 21 -11.46 1.65 -17.77
N ALA A 22 -10.73 0.53 -17.76
CA ALA A 22 -9.34 0.57 -18.15
C ALA A 22 -9.35 0.98 -19.63
N ASP A 23 -9.27 2.28 -19.86
CA ASP A 23 -8.97 2.81 -21.18
C ASP A 23 -7.51 2.45 -21.44
N VAL A 24 -7.28 1.22 -21.92
CA VAL A 24 -5.95 0.74 -22.28
C VAL A 24 -5.60 1.43 -23.60
N SER A 25 -5.10 2.66 -23.49
CA SER A 25 -4.47 3.35 -24.62
C SER A 25 -3.32 2.48 -25.15
N GLU A 26 -3.17 2.40 -26.48
CA GLU A 26 -2.22 1.54 -27.23
C GLU A 26 -0.71 1.73 -26.90
N THR A 27 -0.35 2.54 -25.90
CA THR A 27 0.98 2.59 -25.29
C THR A 27 0.87 2.39 -23.77
N HIS A 28 1.04 1.15 -23.30
CA HIS A 28 1.01 0.86 -21.88
C HIS A 28 2.20 1.53 -21.16
N THR A 29 1.92 2.60 -20.42
CA THR A 29 2.93 3.23 -19.56
C THR A 29 3.14 2.35 -18.33
N SER A 30 4.26 1.63 -18.27
CA SER A 30 4.59 0.76 -17.13
C SER A 30 4.78 1.59 -15.85
N TRP A 31 3.94 1.36 -14.84
CA TRP A 31 3.99 1.99 -13.51
C TRP A 31 4.90 1.23 -12.55
N ARG A 32 5.51 1.95 -11.61
CA ARG A 32 6.29 1.41 -10.49
C ARG A 32 5.43 1.50 -9.24
N VAL A 33 4.91 0.35 -8.80
CA VAL A 33 3.98 0.26 -7.68
C VAL A 33 4.73 -0.23 -6.44
N PHE A 34 4.69 0.54 -5.36
CA PHE A 34 5.11 0.09 -4.04
C PHE A 34 3.90 -0.49 -3.30
N LEU A 35 4.02 -1.74 -2.84
CA LEU A 35 2.91 -2.49 -2.25
C LEU A 35 3.34 -3.23 -0.99
N GLY A 36 2.74 -2.89 0.16
CA GLY A 36 2.85 -3.71 1.37
C GLY A 36 2.06 -5.01 1.24
N THR A 37 2.73 -6.16 1.11
CA THR A 37 2.11 -7.48 0.94
C THR A 37 2.86 -8.57 1.69
N SER A 38 2.13 -9.41 2.42
CA SER A 38 2.67 -10.69 2.91
C SER A 38 1.71 -11.87 2.70
N SER A 39 0.44 -11.59 2.40
CA SER A 39 -0.63 -12.56 2.20
C SER A 39 -1.89 -11.87 1.66
N GLY A 40 -2.97 -12.63 1.47
CA GLY A 40 -4.32 -12.11 1.28
C GLY A 40 -4.49 -11.22 0.06
N PHE A 41 -5.19 -10.09 0.24
CA PHE A 41 -5.53 -9.14 -0.83
C PHE A 41 -4.29 -8.53 -1.50
N GLY A 42 -3.27 -8.16 -0.70
CA GLY A 42 -2.02 -7.59 -1.23
C GLY A 42 -1.31 -8.54 -2.19
N LEU A 43 -1.27 -9.84 -1.89
CA LEU A 43 -0.64 -10.84 -2.76
C LEU A 43 -1.34 -10.97 -4.11
N HIS A 44 -2.67 -10.92 -4.11
CA HIS A 44 -3.46 -10.94 -5.36
C HIS A 44 -3.25 -9.66 -6.17
N LEU A 45 -3.17 -8.51 -5.49
CA LEU A 45 -2.92 -7.24 -6.14
C LEU A 45 -1.53 -7.20 -6.82
N VAL A 46 -0.48 -7.78 -6.19
CA VAL A 46 0.82 -7.96 -6.87
C VAL A 46 0.66 -8.69 -8.19
N LYS A 47 -0.03 -9.84 -8.20
CA LYS A 47 -0.22 -10.65 -9.40
C LYS A 47 -0.95 -9.88 -10.51
N ILE A 48 -2.00 -9.13 -10.16
CA ILE A 48 -2.77 -8.33 -11.10
C ILE A 48 -1.92 -7.21 -11.70
N VAL A 49 -1.16 -6.50 -10.87
CA VAL A 49 -0.28 -5.40 -11.32
C VAL A 49 0.81 -5.93 -12.24
N LEU A 50 1.45 -7.05 -11.88
CA LEU A 50 2.46 -7.68 -12.73
C LEU A 50 1.87 -8.18 -14.06
N ALA A 51 0.67 -8.78 -14.05
CA ALA A 51 -0.01 -9.25 -15.25
C ALA A 51 -0.38 -8.11 -16.22
N ARG A 52 -0.56 -6.89 -15.69
CA ARG A 52 -0.77 -5.68 -16.50
C ARG A 52 0.51 -5.20 -17.21
N GLY A 53 1.69 -5.70 -16.83
CA GLY A 53 2.99 -5.27 -17.37
C GLY A 53 3.66 -4.16 -16.57
N ASP A 54 3.20 -3.92 -15.34
CA ASP A 54 3.82 -2.98 -14.41
C ASP A 54 4.92 -3.64 -13.58
N LYS A 55 5.64 -2.81 -12.82
CA LYS A 55 6.68 -3.24 -11.90
C LYS A 55 6.22 -3.07 -10.45
N VAL A 56 6.47 -4.07 -9.59
CA VAL A 56 6.04 -4.07 -8.17
C VAL A 56 7.18 -4.20 -7.17
N ILE A 57 7.38 -3.20 -6.30
CA ILE A 57 8.18 -3.39 -5.08
C ILE A 57 7.23 -3.96 -4.03
N ALA A 58 7.32 -5.26 -3.81
CA ALA A 58 6.55 -5.97 -2.79
C ALA A 58 7.28 -5.89 -1.46
N SER A 59 6.62 -5.35 -0.43
CA SER A 59 7.21 -5.19 0.90
C SER A 59 6.50 -5.98 1.99
N ALA A 60 7.29 -6.56 2.90
CA ALA A 60 6.78 -7.33 4.04
C ALA A 60 7.70 -7.17 5.25
N ARG A 61 7.14 -7.41 6.44
CA ARG A 61 7.93 -7.57 7.68
C ARG A 61 8.88 -8.77 7.61
N SER A 62 8.38 -9.89 7.08
CA SER A 62 9.14 -11.11 6.85
C SER A 62 9.19 -11.40 5.35
N VAL A 63 10.35 -11.13 4.74
CA VAL A 63 10.56 -11.24 3.30
C VAL A 63 10.50 -12.68 2.79
N ASP A 64 10.76 -13.67 3.64
CA ASP A 64 10.72 -15.09 3.25
C ASP A 64 9.32 -15.52 2.77
N LYS A 65 8.27 -14.89 3.29
CA LYS A 65 6.88 -15.14 2.86
C LYS A 65 6.61 -14.67 1.44
N ILE A 66 7.39 -13.72 0.92
CA ILE A 66 7.18 -13.11 -0.40
C ILE A 66 8.36 -13.30 -1.35
N ARG A 67 9.42 -13.98 -0.94
CA ARG A 67 10.62 -14.21 -1.76
C ARG A 67 10.29 -14.91 -3.09
N HIS A 68 9.28 -15.77 -3.09
CA HIS A 68 8.79 -16.45 -4.29
C HIS A 68 8.19 -15.50 -5.36
N LEU A 69 7.95 -14.23 -5.04
CA LEU A 69 7.47 -13.22 -5.99
C LEU A 69 8.61 -12.52 -6.75
N GLU A 70 9.85 -12.66 -6.29
CA GLU A 70 10.99 -11.97 -6.88
C GLU A 70 11.17 -12.34 -8.35
N SER A 71 11.29 -11.32 -9.20
CA SER A 71 11.40 -11.48 -10.65
C SER A 71 12.00 -10.22 -11.29
N PRO A 72 12.27 -10.19 -12.60
CA PRO A 72 12.76 -8.98 -13.27
C PRO A 72 11.84 -7.76 -13.11
N THR A 73 10.54 -7.99 -12.90
CA THR A 73 9.51 -6.94 -12.72
C THR A 73 8.99 -6.83 -11.29
N CYS A 74 9.41 -7.70 -10.36
CA CYS A 74 9.05 -7.61 -8.95
C CYS A 74 10.28 -7.64 -8.04
N LYS A 75 10.47 -6.58 -7.26
CA LYS A 75 11.53 -6.48 -6.26
C LYS A 75 10.96 -6.65 -4.87
N ILE A 76 11.75 -7.20 -3.96
CA ILE A 76 11.36 -7.43 -2.57
C ILE A 76 12.04 -6.40 -1.68
N LEU A 77 11.30 -5.82 -0.73
CA LEU A 77 11.85 -4.93 0.29
C LEU A 77 11.31 -5.32 1.68
N GLN A 78 12.20 -5.45 2.66
CA GLN A 78 11.77 -5.60 4.04
C GLN A 78 11.31 -4.24 4.59
N LEU A 79 10.09 -4.17 5.12
CA LEU A 79 9.55 -2.96 5.76
C LEU A 79 8.53 -3.37 6.82
N ASP A 80 8.68 -2.85 8.04
CA ASP A 80 7.59 -2.76 9.00
C ASP A 80 7.04 -1.33 9.00
N VAL A 81 5.72 -1.19 8.87
CA VAL A 81 5.10 0.14 8.84
C VAL A 81 5.13 0.83 10.21
N THR A 82 5.41 0.06 11.27
CA THR A 82 5.55 0.58 12.64
C THR A 82 6.99 0.94 13.01
N ASP A 83 7.94 0.82 12.07
CA ASP A 83 9.31 1.28 12.30
C ASP A 83 9.33 2.81 12.49
N ASP A 84 10.41 3.33 13.09
CA ASP A 84 10.60 4.76 13.28
C ASP A 84 10.72 5.51 11.94
N CYS A 85 10.47 6.82 11.96
CA CYS A 85 10.45 7.63 10.75
C CYS A 85 11.78 7.61 9.98
N GLN A 86 12.93 7.52 10.66
CA GLN A 86 14.23 7.49 9.99
C GLN A 86 14.38 6.18 9.21
N THR A 87 14.05 5.06 9.84
CA THR A 87 14.05 3.75 9.17
C THR A 87 13.10 3.77 7.96
N LEU A 88 11.90 4.33 8.09
CA LEU A 88 10.94 4.43 6.98
C LEU A 88 11.44 5.31 5.83
N ASP A 89 12.11 6.43 6.12
CA ASP A 89 12.73 7.29 5.12
C ASP A 89 13.84 6.57 4.35
N GLU A 90 14.67 5.79 5.05
CA GLU A 90 15.70 4.94 4.45
C GLU A 90 15.09 3.86 3.55
N ARG A 91 14.00 3.21 3.98
CA ARG A 91 13.28 2.23 3.16
C ARG A 91 12.62 2.86 1.94
N ALA A 92 12.04 4.05 2.07
CA ALA A 92 11.49 4.78 0.93
C ALA A 92 12.59 5.07 -0.09
N LYS A 93 13.75 5.56 0.36
CA LYS A 93 14.91 5.78 -0.51
C LYS A 93 15.35 4.50 -1.21
N GLN A 94 15.50 3.39 -0.47
CA GLN A 94 15.86 2.08 -1.04
C GLN A 94 14.86 1.63 -2.10
N ALA A 95 13.56 1.79 -1.86
CA ALA A 95 12.51 1.45 -2.83
C ALA A 95 12.67 2.25 -4.13
N LEU A 96 13.03 3.53 -4.01
CA LEU A 96 13.21 4.41 -5.15
C LEU A 96 14.47 4.06 -5.94
N ASP A 97 15.56 3.71 -5.26
CA ASP A 97 16.82 3.30 -5.91
C ASP A 97 16.66 2.05 -6.78
N MET A 98 15.66 1.19 -6.50
CA MET A 98 15.40 -0.02 -7.29
C MET A 98 14.97 0.29 -8.74
N TRP A 99 14.21 1.37 -8.97
CA TRP A 99 13.66 1.72 -10.30
C TRP A 99 13.75 3.20 -10.67
N GLY A 100 14.42 4.00 -9.85
CA GLY A 100 14.57 5.45 -9.98
C GLY A 100 13.31 6.26 -9.61
N ARG A 101 12.15 5.63 -9.42
CA ARG A 101 10.88 6.28 -9.07
C ARG A 101 9.85 5.29 -8.55
N VAL A 102 8.86 5.82 -7.82
CA VAL A 102 7.62 5.13 -7.47
C VAL A 102 6.45 5.99 -7.97
N ASP A 103 5.56 5.38 -8.72
CA ASP A 103 4.39 6.03 -9.33
C ASP A 103 3.15 5.88 -8.45
N VAL A 104 3.02 4.72 -7.81
CA VAL A 104 1.89 4.39 -6.96
C VAL A 104 2.38 3.84 -5.63
N LEU A 105 1.97 4.47 -4.53
CA LEU A 105 2.13 3.96 -3.19
C LEU A 105 0.80 3.32 -2.75
N VAL A 106 0.81 2.05 -2.38
CA VAL A 106 -0.36 1.38 -1.81
C VAL A 106 -0.12 1.04 -0.35
N ASN A 107 -0.79 1.79 0.53
CA ASN A 107 -0.85 1.54 1.95
C ASN A 107 -1.85 0.42 2.23
N ASN A 108 -1.38 -0.83 2.06
CA ASN A 108 -2.17 -2.04 2.28
C ASN A 108 -1.88 -2.75 3.62
N ALA A 109 -0.74 -2.48 4.24
CA ALA A 109 -0.39 -3.13 5.51
C ALA A 109 -1.43 -2.76 6.59
N GLY A 110 -2.08 -3.78 7.14
CA GLY A 110 -3.02 -3.62 8.24
C GLY A 110 -3.62 -4.95 8.68
N PHE A 111 -4.17 -4.96 9.88
CA PHE A 111 -4.86 -6.12 10.44
C PHE A 111 -6.02 -5.67 11.34
N GLY A 112 -6.97 -6.57 11.60
CA GLY A 112 -7.97 -6.36 12.65
C GLY A 112 -7.56 -7.14 13.89
N ALA A 113 -7.62 -6.51 15.06
CA ALA A 113 -7.53 -7.23 16.33
C ALA A 113 -8.85 -8.01 16.53
N PRO A 114 -8.85 -9.36 16.51
CA PRO A 114 -10.05 -10.14 16.76
C PRO A 114 -10.38 -10.09 18.26
N GLY A 115 -11.62 -9.76 18.61
CA GLY A 115 -12.11 -9.80 20.00
C GLY A 115 -13.20 -8.77 20.27
N ILE A 116 -13.89 -8.93 21.39
CA ILE A 116 -14.72 -7.88 21.97
C ILE A 116 -13.81 -6.87 22.68
N ALA A 117 -14.23 -5.60 22.74
CA ALA A 117 -13.39 -4.52 23.24
C ALA A 117 -12.90 -4.74 24.68
N GLU A 118 -13.73 -5.39 25.52
CA GLU A 118 -13.42 -5.75 26.91
C GLU A 118 -12.28 -6.77 27.03
N GLU A 119 -12.16 -7.70 26.08
CA GLU A 119 -11.15 -8.76 26.07
C GLU A 119 -9.85 -8.34 25.37
N ALA A 120 -9.96 -7.61 24.26
CA ALA A 120 -8.79 -7.16 23.49
C ALA A 120 -7.95 -6.12 24.26
N GLY A 121 -8.62 -5.34 25.11
CA GLY A 121 -8.02 -4.26 25.89
C GLY A 121 -7.37 -3.17 25.04
N ALA A 122 -6.91 -2.10 25.69
CA ALA A 122 -6.29 -0.97 25.00
C ALA A 122 -5.01 -1.36 24.24
N SER A 123 -4.27 -2.37 24.71
CA SER A 123 -3.01 -2.82 24.10
C SER A 123 -3.21 -3.51 22.74
N GLY A 124 -4.31 -4.26 22.56
CA GLY A 124 -4.66 -4.86 21.28
C GLY A 124 -5.03 -3.81 20.24
N PHE A 125 -5.84 -2.82 20.63
CA PHE A 125 -6.21 -1.70 19.76
C PHE A 125 -5.02 -0.81 19.44
N ALA A 126 -4.12 -0.54 20.40
CA ALA A 126 -2.92 0.26 20.18
C ALA A 126 -2.10 -0.29 19.00
N LYS A 127 -1.80 -1.59 19.00
CA LYS A 127 -1.08 -2.25 17.89
C LYS A 127 -1.79 -2.11 16.55
N GLN A 128 -3.12 -2.14 16.55
CA GLN A 128 -3.90 -1.94 15.33
C GLN A 128 -3.82 -0.49 14.83
N PHE A 129 -3.87 0.50 15.72
CA PHE A 129 -3.68 1.91 15.36
C PHE A 129 -2.25 2.19 14.89
N ASP A 130 -1.25 1.58 15.51
CA ASP A 130 0.15 1.69 15.11
C ASP A 130 0.35 1.24 13.67
N ALA A 131 -0.22 0.10 13.27
CA ALA A 131 -0.09 -0.39 11.90
C ALA A 131 -1.04 0.31 10.91
N ASN A 132 -2.33 0.38 11.22
CA ASN A 132 -3.38 0.76 10.26
C ASN A 132 -3.55 2.27 10.12
N PHE A 133 -3.05 3.06 11.07
CA PHE A 133 -3.19 4.52 11.07
C PHE A 133 -1.82 5.21 11.08
N PHE A 134 -1.07 5.10 12.17
CA PHE A 134 0.22 5.80 12.29
C PHE A 134 1.22 5.32 11.26
N GLY A 135 1.32 4.00 11.03
CA GLY A 135 2.19 3.44 10.01
C GLY A 135 1.82 3.88 8.60
N VAL A 136 0.53 3.96 8.28
CA VAL A 136 0.05 4.50 6.99
C VAL A 136 0.47 5.95 6.81
N VAL A 137 0.33 6.78 7.84
CA VAL A 137 0.75 8.19 7.81
C VAL A 137 2.26 8.30 7.66
N ASN A 138 3.03 7.55 8.44
CA ASN A 138 4.49 7.62 8.44
C ASN A 138 5.09 7.14 7.11
N VAL A 139 4.63 6.01 6.58
CA VAL A 139 5.04 5.54 5.24
C VAL A 139 4.66 6.56 4.17
N THR A 140 3.46 7.13 4.24
CA THR A 140 3.06 8.18 3.29
C THR A 140 4.01 9.37 3.35
N ASN A 141 4.36 9.83 4.56
CA ASN A 141 5.29 10.93 4.75
C ASN A 141 6.68 10.63 4.20
N ALA A 142 7.17 9.39 4.33
CA ALA A 142 8.47 8.98 3.79
C ALA A 142 8.51 9.04 2.25
N PHE A 143 7.41 8.70 1.57
CA PHE A 143 7.34 8.71 0.10
C PHE A 143 6.94 10.08 -0.48
N LEU A 144 6.26 10.94 0.29
CA LEU A 144 5.70 12.20 -0.17
C LEU A 144 6.73 13.17 -0.82
N PRO A 145 7.95 13.36 -0.28
CA PRO A 145 8.95 14.23 -0.89
C PRO A 145 9.25 13.87 -2.35
N TYR A 146 9.31 12.57 -2.63
CA TYR A 146 9.64 12.06 -3.95
C TYR A 146 8.48 12.17 -4.94
N LEU A 147 7.26 11.86 -4.49
CA LEU A 147 6.05 12.06 -5.30
C LEU A 147 5.82 13.55 -5.64
N ARG A 148 6.11 14.44 -4.68
CA ARG A 148 6.04 15.90 -4.88
C ARG A 148 7.11 16.38 -5.85
N SER A 149 8.35 15.90 -5.72
CA SER A 149 9.46 16.21 -6.62
C SER A 149 9.15 15.77 -8.06
N ALA A 150 8.58 14.57 -8.22
CA ALA A 150 8.12 14.06 -9.52
C ALA A 150 6.86 14.75 -10.07
N LYS A 151 6.23 15.64 -9.28
CA LYS A 151 4.96 16.34 -9.57
C LYS A 151 3.84 15.40 -10.06
N SER A 152 3.93 14.12 -9.69
CA SER A 152 3.05 13.06 -10.13
C SER A 152 3.10 11.92 -9.11
N GLY A 153 1.96 11.27 -8.90
CA GLY A 153 1.89 10.14 -7.99
C GLY A 153 0.46 9.78 -7.62
N VAL A 154 0.26 8.53 -7.26
CA VAL A 154 -1.02 8.03 -6.73
C VAL A 154 -0.76 7.38 -5.38
N ILE A 155 -1.48 7.81 -4.35
CA ILE A 155 -1.49 7.17 -3.03
C ILE A 155 -2.81 6.43 -2.90
N VAL A 156 -2.76 5.13 -2.66
CA VAL A 156 -3.92 4.27 -2.43
C VAL A 156 -3.95 3.88 -0.97
N MET A 157 -5.06 4.18 -0.29
CA MET A 157 -5.31 3.81 1.09
C MET A 157 -6.32 2.66 1.15
N MET A 158 -5.91 1.55 1.76
CA MET A 158 -6.79 0.41 1.99
C MET A 158 -7.64 0.66 3.23
N GLY A 159 -8.93 0.87 3.02
CA GLY A 159 -9.91 0.98 4.09
C GLY A 159 -10.65 -0.33 4.35
N SER A 160 -11.73 -0.25 5.11
CA SER A 160 -12.61 -1.39 5.37
C SER A 160 -14.05 -0.93 5.48
N ARG A 161 -15.00 -1.79 5.09
CA ARG A 161 -16.44 -1.50 5.28
C ARG A 161 -16.78 -1.26 6.75
N HIS A 162 -16.06 -1.90 7.67
CA HIS A 162 -16.24 -1.74 9.11
C HIS A 162 -16.05 -0.29 9.59
N ALA A 163 -15.22 0.50 8.91
CA ALA A 163 -15.00 1.91 9.22
C ALA A 163 -16.05 2.82 8.59
N TRP A 164 -16.75 2.36 7.54
CA TRP A 164 -17.77 3.14 6.84
C TRP A 164 -19.16 2.97 7.45
N LYS A 165 -19.56 1.72 7.71
CA LYS A 165 -20.85 1.39 8.30
C LYS A 165 -20.67 0.20 9.22
N SER A 166 -20.96 0.38 10.51
CA SER A 166 -21.10 -0.75 11.43
C SER A 166 -22.33 -1.54 11.00
N GLN A 167 -22.12 -2.68 10.34
CA GLN A 167 -23.18 -3.67 10.18
C GLN A 167 -23.33 -4.35 11.54
N PHE A 168 -24.15 -3.77 12.40
CA PHE A 168 -24.84 -4.54 13.42
C PHE A 168 -25.97 -5.34 12.74
N PRO A 169 -26.32 -6.54 13.21
CA PRO A 169 -27.67 -7.08 13.02
C PRO A 169 -28.73 -6.08 13.50
#